data_AF-A0AAV5UQ67-F1
#
_entry.id   AF-A0AAV5UQ67-F1
#
_cell.length_a   1.000
_cell.length_b   1.000
_cell.length_c   1.000
_cell.angle_alpha   90.00
_cell.angle_beta   90.00
_cell.angle_gamma   90.00
#
_symmetry.space_group_name_H-M   'P 1'
#
loop_
_entity.id
_entity.type
_entity.pdbx_description
1 polymer ?
#
loop_
_entity_poly.entity_id
_entity_poly.type
_entity_poly.pdbx_seq_one_letter_code
_entity_poly.pdbx_strand_id
1 'polypeptide(L)' 'DHWFILQTNYNQDTPTLFLDDRQTPGENCMRKLGRSNVGFAGLYNVLSSRSNLNKLTAYTALMHTDTGDFETHL' A
#
# COMPACT_ATOMS: atom_id res chain seq x y z
N ASP A 1 -16.73 -2.14 -4.28
CA ASP A 1 -16.49 -2.61 -2.90
C ASP A 1 -15.41 -1.80 -2.20
N HIS A 2 -15.79 -1.06 -1.16
CA HIS A 2 -14.92 -0.20 -0.37
C HIS A 2 -14.33 -1.01 0.80
N TRP A 3 -13.41 -1.93 0.51
CA TRP A 3 -12.81 -2.81 1.54
C TRP A 3 -11.39 -2.40 1.94
N PHE A 4 -10.80 -1.41 1.26
CA PHE A 4 -9.54 -0.79 1.63
C PHE A 4 -9.59 0.71 1.36
N ILE A 5 -8.74 1.45 2.07
CA ILE A 5 -8.43 2.85 1.81
C ILE A 5 -6.94 2.90 1.50
N LEU A 6 -6.57 3.64 0.47
CA LEU A 6 -5.18 3.90 0.13
C LEU A 6 -4.97 5.41 0.07
N GLN A 7 -3.87 5.86 0.66
CA GLN A 7 -3.52 7.27 0.70
C GLN A 7 -2.02 7.43 0.44
N THR A 8 -1.68 8.42 -0.38
CA THR A 8 -0.30 8.84 -0.64
C THR A 8 -0.09 10.25 -0.10
N ASN A 9 0.41 11.18 -0.93
CA ASN A 9 0.73 12.56 -0.54
C ASN A 9 -0.14 13.60 -1.25
N TYR A 10 -1.14 13.17 -2.02
CA TYR A 10 -2.09 14.03 -2.72
C TYR A 10 -3.50 13.86 -2.14
N ASN A 11 -4.36 14.86 -2.33
CA ASN A 11 -5.75 14.75 -1.90
C ASN A 11 -6.49 13.72 -2.75
N GLN A 12 -7.37 12.95 -2.13
CA GLN A 12 -8.29 12.08 -2.86
C GLN A 12 -9.16 12.91 -3.81
N ASP A 13 -9.53 12.31 -4.94
CA ASP A 13 -10.34 12.93 -6.01
C ASP A 13 -9.70 14.16 -6.68
N THR A 14 -8.40 14.36 -6.48
CA THR A 14 -7.60 15.33 -7.24
C THR A 14 -6.53 14.63 -8.06
N PRO A 15 -6.12 15.18 -9.22
CA PRO A 15 -5.02 14.62 -9.99
C PRO A 15 -3.73 14.56 -9.16
N THR A 16 -3.05 13.41 -9.19
CA THR A 16 -1.71 13.26 -8.65
C THR A 16 -0.69 13.93 -9.57
N LEU A 17 0.51 14.23 -9.05
CA LEU A 17 1.63 14.61 -9.91
C LEU A 17 2.01 13.39 -10.77
N PHE A 18 1.98 13.52 -12.09
CA PHE A 18 2.22 12.38 -13.01
C PHE A 18 3.57 11.67 -12.81
N LEU A 19 4.58 12.37 -12.27
CA LEU A 19 5.90 11.81 -11.95
C LEU A 19 5.93 11.00 -10.64
N ASP A 20 4.95 11.19 -9.75
CA ASP A 20 4.83 10.52 -8.45
C ASP A 20 3.40 9.99 -8.21
N ASP A 21 2.84 9.33 -9.21
CA ASP A 21 1.58 8.59 -9.03
C ASP A 21 1.84 7.21 -8.44
N ARG A 22 1.92 7.13 -7.10
CA ARG A 22 1.95 5.87 -6.35
C ARG A 22 0.55 5.34 -6.05
N GLN A 23 -0.47 6.21 -6.10
CA GLN A 23 -1.83 5.83 -5.74
C GLN A 23 -2.40 4.83 -6.75
N THR A 24 -2.33 5.13 -8.05
CA THR A 24 -2.84 4.24 -9.10
C THR A 24 -2.22 2.83 -9.08
N PRO A 25 -0.89 2.65 -9.04
CA PRO A 25 -0.30 1.32 -8.96
C PRO A 25 -0.63 0.61 -7.63
N GLY A 26 -0.66 1.32 -6.51
CA GLY A 26 -1.08 0.77 -5.21
C GLY A 26 -2.52 0.26 -5.22
N GLU A 27 -3.47 1.04 -5.74
CA GLU A 27 -4.87 0.63 -5.87
C GLU A 27 -5.00 -0.59 -6.79
N ASN A 28 -4.29 -0.62 -7.91
CA ASN A 28 -4.31 -1.76 -8.82
C ASN A 28 -3.76 -3.03 -8.17
N CYS A 29 -2.68 -2.92 -7.40
CA CYS A 29 -2.13 -4.02 -6.61
C CYS A 29 -3.11 -4.49 -5.53
N MET A 30 -3.79 -3.60 -4.81
CA MET A 30 -4.82 -3.95 -3.83
C MET A 30 -6.02 -4.64 -4.47
N ARG A 31 -6.52 -4.13 -5.61
CA ARG A 31 -7.60 -4.75 -6.39
C ARG A 31 -7.23 -6.16 -6.86
N LYS A 32 -5.99 -6.35 -7.31
CA LYS A 32 -5.47 -7.66 -7.73
C LYS A 32 -5.27 -8.61 -6.55
N LEU A 33 -4.83 -8.12 -5.39
CA LEU A 33 -4.71 -8.91 -4.16
C LEU A 33 -6.08 -9.46 -3.76
N GLY A 34 -7.10 -8.60 -3.74
CA GLY A 34 -8.45 -8.96 -3.34
C GLY A 34 -8.59 -9.20 -1.83
N ARG A 35 -9.81 -9.04 -1.33
CA ARG A 35 -10.10 -9.10 0.13
C ARG A 35 -9.71 -10.44 0.77
N SER A 36 -9.84 -11.55 0.04
CA SER A 36 -9.55 -12.90 0.54
C SER A 36 -8.07 -13.16 0.80
N ASN A 37 -7.17 -12.36 0.22
CA ASN A 37 -5.71 -12.55 0.34
C ASN A 37 -5.05 -11.45 1.17
N VAL A 38 -5.84 -10.66 1.91
CA VAL A 38 -5.30 -9.64 2.82
C VAL A 38 -4.64 -10.32 4.00
N GLY A 39 -3.37 -10.00 4.20
CA GLY A 39 -2.51 -10.46 5.27
C GLY A 39 -1.12 -9.84 5.11
N PHE A 40 -0.21 -10.06 6.05
CA PHE A 40 1.10 -9.40 6.05
C PHE A 40 1.86 -9.61 4.75
N ALA A 41 1.98 -10.86 4.27
CA ALA A 41 2.65 -11.15 3.00
C ALA A 41 1.99 -10.46 1.80
N GLY A 42 0.65 -10.43 1.75
CA GLY A 42 -0.11 -9.78 0.68
C GLY A 42 0.11 -8.27 0.65
N LEU A 43 -0.02 -7.61 1.81
CA LEU A 43 0.21 -6.18 1.96
C LEU A 43 1.67 -5.81 1.70
N TYR A 44 2.62 -6.62 2.18
CA TYR A 44 4.04 -6.42 1.92
C TYR A 44 4.36 -6.47 0.42
N ASN A 45 3.74 -7.38 -0.34
CA ASN A 45 3.89 -7.43 -1.79
C ASN A 45 3.33 -6.18 -2.48
N VAL A 46 2.20 -5.63 -2.00
CA VAL A 46 1.64 -4.37 -2.52
C VAL A 46 2.59 -3.20 -2.26
N LEU A 47 3.17 -3.12 -1.07
CA LEU A 47 4.10 -2.05 -0.68
C LEU A 47 5.47 -2.21 -1.36
N SER A 48 5.88 -3.44 -1.67
CA SER A 48 7.14 -3.77 -2.36
C SER A 48 7.08 -3.60 -3.88
N SER A 49 5.89 -3.38 -4.46
CA SER A 49 5.75 -3.17 -5.90
C SER A 49 6.23 -1.76 -6.29
N ARG A 50 6.83 -1.61 -7.47
CA ARG A 50 7.14 -0.28 -8.01
C ARG A 50 5.84 0.36 -8.53
N SER A 51 5.56 1.64 -8.29
CA SER A 51 6.38 2.69 -7.66
C SER A 51 6.19 2.85 -6.14
N ASN A 52 5.38 2.03 -5.48
CA ASN A 52 5.15 2.12 -4.02
C ASN A 52 6.45 2.00 -3.24
N LEU A 53 7.25 0.97 -3.55
CA LEU A 53 8.64 0.89 -3.15
C LEU A 53 9.50 1.74 -4.08
N ASN A 54 10.15 2.73 -3.52
CA ASN A 54 11.01 3.66 -4.24
C ASN A 54 12.27 4.00 -3.43
N LYS A 55 13.16 4.80 -4.00
CA LYS A 55 14.45 5.15 -3.38
C LYS A 55 14.34 5.91 -2.05
N LEU A 56 13.18 6.53 -1.77
CA LEU A 56 12.92 7.26 -0.53
C LEU A 56 12.23 6.39 0.53
N THR A 57 11.85 5.16 0.21
CA THR A 57 11.33 4.21 1.20
C THR A 57 12.44 3.87 2.19
N ALA A 58 12.28 4.27 3.44
CA ALA A 58 13.23 3.99 4.51
C ALA A 58 12.93 2.69 5.27
N TYR A 59 11.64 2.34 5.38
CA TYR A 59 11.16 1.10 5.96
C TYR A 59 9.70 0.85 5.53
N THR A 60 9.22 -0.37 5.73
CA THR A 60 7.82 -0.79 5.58
C THR A 60 7.30 -1.32 6.90
N ALA A 61 6.10 -0.90 7.32
CA ALA A 61 5.46 -1.36 8.55
C ALA A 61 4.14 -2.09 8.27
N LEU A 62 3.90 -3.19 8.98
CA LEU A 62 2.67 -3.99 8.90
C LEU A 62 2.11 -4.18 10.31
N MET A 63 0.79 -4.07 10.45
CA MET A 63 0.12 -4.06 11.75
C MET A 63 -1.17 -4.87 11.69
N HIS A 64 -1.44 -5.65 12.73
CA HIS A 64 -2.72 -6.34 12.93
C HIS A 64 -3.21 -6.04 14.36
N THR A 65 -4.26 -5.24 14.47
CA THR A 65 -4.72 -4.68 15.76
C THR A 65 -5.29 -5.74 16.69
N ASP A 66 -5.98 -6.73 16.14
CA ASP A 66 -6.73 -7.72 16.93
C ASP A 66 -5.79 -8.73 17.60
N THR A 67 -4.69 -9.09 16.93
CA THR A 67 -3.65 -9.99 17.46
C THR A 67 -2.51 -9.24 18.15
N GLY A 68 -2.34 -7.95 17.86
CA GLY A 68 -1.23 -7.13 18.35
C GLY A 68 0.07 -7.31 17.56
N ASP A 69 0.03 -7.99 16.40
CA ASP A 69 1.21 -8.20 15.58
C ASP A 69 1.69 -6.89 14.95
N PHE A 70 3.00 -6.64 15.02
CA PHE A 70 3.65 -5.47 14.48
C PHE A 70 5.02 -5.84 13.91
N GLU A 71 5.23 -5.57 12.62
CA GLU A 71 6.48 -5.83 11.92
C GLU A 71 7.00 -4.58 11.22
N THR A 72 8.32 -4.40 11.22
CA THR A 72 9.01 -3.37 10.43
C THR A 72 10.17 -3.97 9.67
N HIS A 73 10.27 -3.65 8.39
CA HIS A 73 11.29 -4.12 7.47
C HIS A 73 12.04 -2.93 6.87
N LEU A 74 13.38 -2.96 6.87
CA LEU A 74 14.23 -1.94 6.23
C LEU A 74 14.33 -2.16 4.72
#